data_AF-A0AA36CEA4-F1
#
_entry.id   AF-A0AA36CEA4-F1
#
_cell.length_a   1.000
_cell.length_b   1.000
_cell.length_c   1.000
_cell.angle_alpha   90.00
_cell.angle_beta   90.00
_cell.angle_gamma   90.00
#
_symmetry.space_group_name_H-M   'P 1'
#
loop_
_entity.id
_entity.type
_entity.pdbx_description
1 polymer ?
#
loop_
_entity_poly.entity_id
_entity_poly.type
_entity_poly.pdbx_seq_one_letter_code
_entity_poly.pdbx_strand_id
1 'polypeptide(L)'
;MNGFNFAITGCFRYLVLSAEEIRLPMTSTDCLFTTPWLIIMLIGETYPAAMTLVISLERLFAVTCMAKFRVWKNSHKLIMVVLATLFPLLMLTSAVILVLVAPQLNANRMCGTTSAINKYYGLVQNTMSVALYFLGFAVSLYVNNTIPSKRSCTRQEIRQLKTMIAISSLSLCFVALPNCLLIENSWGPIQFSDLVQA
;
A
#
# COMPACT_ATOMS: atom_id res chain seq x y z
N MET A 1 -5.91 9.13 -2.66
CA MET A 1 -5.55 8.71 -1.29
C MET A 1 -4.04 8.70 -1.08
N ASN A 2 -3.23 8.00 -1.90
CA ASN A 2 -1.75 8.06 -1.79
C ASN A 2 -1.16 9.47 -1.76
N GLY A 3 -1.51 10.35 -2.72
CA GLY A 3 -0.98 11.72 -2.74
C GLY A 3 -1.34 12.56 -1.52
N PHE A 4 -2.51 12.33 -0.93
CA PHE A 4 -2.93 13.01 0.30
C PHE A 4 -2.12 12.54 1.51
N ASN A 5 -1.84 11.24 1.59
CA ASN A 5 -0.96 10.66 2.60
C ASN A 5 0.46 11.26 2.52
N PHE A 6 1.03 11.38 1.31
CA PHE A 6 2.33 12.03 1.10
C PHE A 6 2.31 13.52 1.46
N ALA A 7 1.25 14.24 1.14
CA ALA A 7 1.11 15.66 1.48
C ALA A 7 1.02 15.89 3.00
N ILE A 8 0.18 15.11 3.70
CA ILE A 8 0.08 15.14 5.16
C ILE A 8 1.42 14.81 5.79
N THR A 9 2.02 13.69 5.38
CA THR A 9 3.35 13.29 5.82
C THR A 9 4.37 14.41 5.65
N GLY A 10 4.42 15.03 4.46
CA GLY A 10 5.38 16.07 4.13
C GLY A 10 5.17 17.32 4.99
N CYS A 11 3.92 17.73 5.20
CA CYS A 11 3.57 18.87 6.03
C CYS A 11 3.99 18.65 7.49
N PHE A 12 3.70 17.47 8.06
CA PHE A 12 4.10 17.16 9.44
C PHE A 12 5.61 17.01 9.60
N ARG A 13 6.29 16.38 8.63
CA ARG A 13 7.77 16.32 8.62
C ARG A 13 8.39 17.71 8.56
N TYR A 14 7.80 18.62 7.78
CA TYR A 14 8.25 20.02 7.73
C TYR A 14 8.08 20.73 9.08
N LEU A 15 6.95 20.55 9.76
CA LEU A 15 6.73 21.12 11.09
C LEU A 15 7.75 20.63 12.12
N VAL A 16 8.06 19.33 12.13
CA VAL A 16 9.08 18.76 13.03
C VAL A 16 10.49 19.25 12.69
N LEU A 17 10.80 19.40 11.40
CA LEU A 17 12.07 19.99 10.96
C LEU A 17 12.19 21.45 11.39
N SER A 18 11.10 22.23 11.33
CA SER A 18 11.08 23.64 11.72
C SER A 18 11.19 23.86 13.23
N ALA A 19 10.90 22.84 14.04
CA ALA A 19 10.98 22.89 15.50
C ALA A 19 12.38 22.49 16.06
N GLU A 20 13.35 22.12 15.21
CA GLU A 20 14.70 21.65 15.58
C GLU A 20 14.76 20.39 16.50
N GLU A 21 13.64 19.76 16.81
CA GLU A 21 13.54 18.61 17.72
C GLU A 21 14.00 17.24 17.12
N ILE A 22 14.79 17.27 16.05
CA ILE A 22 15.07 16.11 15.18
C ILE A 22 15.80 14.98 15.92
N ARG A 23 16.64 15.32 16.91
CA ARG A 23 17.60 14.41 17.59
C ARG A 23 17.16 13.89 18.96
N LEU A 24 15.93 14.17 19.38
CA LEU A 24 15.44 13.63 20.64
C LEU A 24 15.09 12.16 20.45
N PRO A 25 15.72 11.23 21.19
CA PRO A 25 15.40 9.81 21.08
C PRO A 25 13.95 9.58 21.51
N MET A 26 13.25 8.75 20.74
CA MET A 26 11.86 8.36 21.01
C MET A 26 11.73 6.84 20.97
N THR A 27 10.89 6.30 21.84
CA THR A 27 10.55 4.87 21.79
C THR A 27 9.59 4.58 20.62
N SER A 28 9.60 3.36 20.09
CA SER A 28 8.66 2.89 19.07
C SER A 28 7.19 3.07 19.47
N THR A 29 6.89 2.91 20.76
CA THR A 29 5.55 3.14 21.31
C THR A 29 5.15 4.60 21.26
N ASP A 30 6.04 5.51 21.68
CA ASP A 30 5.77 6.96 21.61
C ASP A 30 5.62 7.40 20.16
N CYS A 31 6.43 6.84 19.27
CA CYS A 31 6.36 7.08 17.85
C CYS A 31 5.01 6.65 17.26
N LEU A 32 4.47 5.49 17.62
CA LEU A 32 3.18 5.03 17.09
C LEU A 32 1.97 5.80 17.65
N PHE A 33 1.96 6.11 18.95
CA PHE A 33 0.81 6.73 19.61
C PHE A 33 0.83 8.26 19.58
N THR A 34 2.00 8.89 19.56
CA THR A 34 2.13 10.35 19.52
C THR A 34 2.06 10.87 18.09
N THR A 35 2.37 10.04 17.09
CA THR A 35 2.48 10.48 15.70
C THR A 35 1.39 9.88 14.80
N PRO A 36 0.29 10.61 14.53
CA PRO A 36 -0.82 10.06 13.76
C PRO A 36 -0.44 9.79 12.29
N TRP A 37 0.61 10.45 11.77
CA TRP A 37 1.04 10.26 10.38
C TRP A 37 1.58 8.85 10.12
N LEU A 38 2.15 8.15 11.11
CA LEU A 38 2.66 6.79 10.92
C LEU A 38 1.51 5.81 10.62
N ILE A 39 0.39 5.95 11.32
CA ILE A 39 -0.83 5.14 11.09
C ILE A 39 -1.41 5.47 9.71
N ILE A 40 -1.48 6.77 9.37
CA ILE A 40 -1.98 7.22 8.06
C ILE A 40 -1.09 6.71 6.93
N MET A 41 0.24 6.65 7.14
CA MET A 41 1.17 6.05 6.19
C MET A 41 0.90 4.57 5.95
N LEU A 42 0.80 3.79 7.03
CA LEU A 42 0.58 2.35 6.98
C LEU A 42 -0.69 1.99 6.21
N ILE A 43 -1.81 2.64 6.56
CA ILE A 43 -3.10 2.44 5.89
C ILE A 43 -3.04 3.01 4.47
N GLY A 44 -2.45 4.20 4.34
CA GLY A 44 -2.41 4.98 3.11
C GLY A 44 -1.70 4.25 1.99
N GLU A 45 -0.70 3.42 2.26
CA GLU A 45 0.05 2.66 1.27
C GLU A 45 -0.65 1.33 0.89
N THR A 46 -1.12 0.59 1.89
CA THR A 46 -1.66 -0.77 1.72
C THR A 46 -3.10 -0.77 1.18
N TYR A 47 -3.94 0.16 1.64
CA TYR A 47 -5.34 0.23 1.21
C TYR A 47 -5.53 0.49 -0.29
N PRO A 48 -4.90 1.50 -0.91
CA PRO A 48 -5.08 1.74 -2.34
C PRO A 48 -4.47 0.63 -3.21
N ALA A 49 -3.43 -0.06 -2.74
CA ALA A 49 -2.90 -1.24 -3.43
C ALA A 49 -3.95 -2.37 -3.46
N ALA A 50 -4.54 -2.69 -2.31
CA ALA A 50 -5.61 -3.69 -2.20
C ALA A 50 -6.85 -3.33 -3.04
N MET A 51 -7.28 -2.06 -3.00
CA MET A 51 -8.40 -1.57 -3.80
C MET A 51 -8.12 -1.68 -5.31
N THR A 52 -6.90 -1.36 -5.75
CA THR A 52 -6.51 -1.47 -7.17
C THR A 52 -6.64 -2.91 -7.65
N LEU A 53 -6.21 -3.89 -6.84
CA LEU A 53 -6.37 -5.30 -7.15
C LEU A 53 -7.85 -5.72 -7.20
N VAL A 54 -8.66 -5.35 -6.20
CA VAL A 54 -10.10 -5.70 -6.15
C VAL A 54 -10.84 -5.17 -7.37
N ILE A 55 -10.58 -3.92 -7.75
CA ILE A 55 -11.21 -3.30 -8.92
C ILE A 55 -10.80 -4.02 -10.21
N SER A 56 -9.52 -4.40 -10.34
CA SER A 56 -9.04 -5.19 -11.47
C SER A 56 -9.68 -6.58 -11.53
N LEU A 57 -9.85 -7.25 -10.38
CA LEU A 57 -10.49 -8.56 -10.28
C LEU A 57 -11.99 -8.48 -10.61
N GLU A 58 -12.70 -7.47 -10.13
CA GLU A 58 -14.12 -7.25 -10.49
C GLU A 58 -14.29 -7.20 -12.01
N ARG A 59 -13.38 -6.50 -12.69
CA ARG A 59 -13.38 -6.40 -14.16
C ARG A 59 -13.03 -7.71 -14.84
N LEU A 60 -12.08 -8.47 -14.30
CA LEU A 60 -11.77 -9.81 -14.80
C LEU A 60 -13.00 -10.71 -14.74
N PHE A 61 -13.70 -10.73 -13.60
CA PHE A 61 -14.94 -11.49 -13.44
C PHE A 61 -16.06 -11.02 -14.37
N ALA A 62 -16.19 -9.71 -14.58
CA ALA A 62 -17.16 -9.16 -15.52
C ALA A 62 -16.91 -9.62 -16.97
N VAL A 63 -15.65 -9.81 -17.36
CA VAL A 63 -15.26 -10.24 -18.71
C VAL A 63 -15.32 -11.76 -18.88
N THR A 64 -14.91 -12.55 -17.87
CA THR A 64 -14.88 -14.02 -17.97
C THR A 64 -16.23 -14.67 -17.70
N CYS A 65 -17.09 -14.09 -16.86
CA CYS A 65 -18.29 -14.75 -16.32
C CYS A 65 -19.58 -13.91 -16.40
N MET A 66 -19.93 -13.38 -17.58
CA MET A 66 -21.11 -12.52 -17.78
C MET A 66 -22.43 -13.10 -17.23
N ALA A 67 -22.68 -14.40 -17.39
CA ALA A 67 -23.92 -15.05 -16.96
C ALA A 67 -24.06 -15.11 -15.42
N LYS A 68 -22.96 -15.41 -14.71
CA LYS A 68 -22.95 -15.45 -13.24
C LYS A 68 -22.89 -14.06 -12.63
N PHE A 69 -22.22 -13.11 -13.28
CA PHE A 69 -22.03 -11.73 -12.80
C PHE A 69 -23.34 -10.94 -12.68
N ARG A 70 -24.37 -11.25 -13.49
CA ARG A 70 -25.67 -10.55 -13.46
C ARG A 70 -26.49 -10.86 -12.20
N VAL A 71 -26.36 -12.07 -11.65
CA VAL A 71 -26.98 -12.48 -10.36
C VAL A 71 -26.12 -12.02 -9.17
N TRP A 72 -24.83 -11.77 -9.41
CA TRP A 72 -23.82 -11.44 -8.41
C TRP A 72 -23.82 -9.98 -7.91
N LYS A 73 -24.84 -9.18 -8.27
CA LYS A 73 -24.64 -7.77 -8.62
C LYS A 73 -24.50 -6.75 -7.47
N ASN A 74 -24.64 -7.10 -6.19
CA ASN A 74 -24.42 -6.12 -5.10
C ASN A 74 -23.77 -6.68 -3.84
N SER A 75 -24.20 -7.84 -3.32
CA SER A 75 -23.69 -8.33 -2.02
C SER A 75 -22.19 -8.63 -2.04
N HIS A 76 -21.66 -9.12 -3.17
CA HIS A 76 -20.24 -9.48 -3.25
C HIS A 76 -19.32 -8.28 -3.52
N LYS A 77 -19.83 -7.17 -4.06
CA LYS A 77 -19.06 -5.93 -4.17
C LYS A 77 -18.72 -5.41 -2.78
N LEU A 78 -19.71 -5.41 -1.89
CA LEU A 78 -19.53 -5.00 -0.50
C LEU A 78 -18.55 -5.95 0.21
N ILE A 79 -18.67 -7.27 0.00
CA ILE A 79 -17.72 -8.24 0.56
C ILE A 79 -16.29 -7.98 0.08
N MET A 80 -16.05 -7.70 -1.21
CA MET A 80 -14.70 -7.43 -1.70
C MET A 80 -14.11 -6.13 -1.14
N VAL A 81 -14.94 -5.08 -0.99
CA VAL A 81 -14.51 -3.82 -0.36
C VAL A 81 -14.24 -4.02 1.13
N VAL A 82 -15.08 -4.78 1.83
CA VAL A 82 -14.85 -5.16 3.23
C VAL A 82 -13.56 -5.97 3.37
N LEU A 83 -13.28 -6.90 2.45
CA LEU A 83 -12.02 -7.66 2.47
C LEU A 83 -10.80 -6.77 2.23
N ALA A 84 -10.90 -5.83 1.27
CA ALA A 84 -9.84 -4.85 0.99
C ALA A 84 -9.59 -3.86 2.13
N THR A 85 -10.60 -3.58 2.98
CA THR A 85 -10.45 -2.75 4.18
C THR A 85 -9.95 -3.55 5.39
N LEU A 86 -10.32 -4.83 5.51
CA LEU A 86 -9.80 -5.71 6.57
C LEU A 86 -8.31 -5.98 6.41
N PHE A 87 -7.80 -6.11 5.19
CA PHE A 87 -6.39 -6.35 4.94
C PHE A 87 -5.42 -5.30 5.56
N PRO A 88 -5.58 -3.99 5.32
CA PRO A 88 -4.73 -2.97 5.94
C PRO A 88 -4.95 -2.87 7.46
N LEU A 89 -6.15 -3.18 7.96
CA LEU A 89 -6.40 -3.24 9.40
C LEU A 89 -5.62 -4.37 10.06
N LEU A 90 -5.56 -5.55 9.45
CA LEU A 90 -4.76 -6.67 9.94
C LEU A 90 -3.27 -6.32 9.99
N MET A 91 -2.74 -5.66 8.95
CA MET A 91 -1.37 -5.15 8.94
C MET A 91 -1.15 -4.11 10.05
N LEU A 92 -2.09 -3.19 10.25
CA LEU A 92 -1.98 -2.24 11.36
C LEU A 92 -1.97 -2.94 12.72
N THR A 93 -2.81 -3.96 12.93
CA THR A 93 -2.81 -4.70 14.20
C THR A 93 -1.50 -5.45 14.43
N SER A 94 -0.91 -6.05 13.40
CA SER A 94 0.38 -6.72 13.53
C SER A 94 1.52 -5.73 13.80
N ALA A 95 1.47 -4.54 13.21
CA ALA A 95 2.38 -3.43 13.55
C ALA A 95 2.27 -3.04 15.03
N VAL A 96 1.04 -2.85 15.56
CA VAL A 96 0.81 -2.51 16.96
C VAL A 96 1.34 -3.61 17.89
N ILE A 97 1.06 -4.89 17.59
CA ILE A 97 1.55 -6.02 18.38
C ILE A 97 3.08 -6.04 18.41
N LEU A 98 3.74 -5.85 17.27
CA LEU A 98 5.20 -5.84 17.19
C LEU A 98 5.82 -4.71 18.03
N VAL A 99 5.23 -3.52 18.00
CA VAL A 99 5.69 -2.37 18.80
C VAL A 99 5.52 -2.62 20.30
N LEU A 100 4.46 -3.31 20.71
CA LEU A 100 4.22 -3.65 22.13
C LEU A 100 5.13 -4.77 22.64
N VAL A 101 5.48 -5.74 21.79
CA VAL A 101 6.30 -6.90 22.18
C VAL A 101 7.79 -6.56 22.22
N ALA A 102 8.29 -5.78 21.26
CA ALA A 102 9.70 -5.43 21.14
C ALA A 102 9.86 -3.92 20.85
N PRO A 103 9.72 -3.05 21.86
CA PRO A 103 9.89 -1.62 21.68
C PRO A 103 11.34 -1.31 21.31
N GLN A 104 11.54 -0.65 20.17
CA GLN A 104 12.85 -0.21 19.69
C GLN A 104 13.09 1.25 20.09
N LEU A 105 14.35 1.58 20.36
CA LEU A 105 14.78 2.97 20.61
C LEU A 105 15.18 3.60 19.29
N ASN A 106 14.43 4.61 18.87
CA ASN A 106 14.74 5.37 17.67
C ASN A 106 15.58 6.59 18.01
N ALA A 107 16.73 6.73 17.34
CA ALA A 107 17.66 7.85 17.55
C ALA A 107 17.09 9.21 17.12
N ASN A 108 16.05 9.22 16.27
CA ASN A 108 15.46 10.44 15.70
C ASN A 108 13.94 10.43 15.84
N ARG A 109 13.33 11.62 15.95
CA ARG A 109 11.85 11.82 15.91
C ARG A 109 11.22 11.58 14.53
N MET A 110 12.02 11.33 13.50
CA MET A 110 11.51 10.96 12.18
C MET A 110 11.02 9.52 12.17
N CYS A 111 9.79 9.35 12.65
CA CYS A 111 9.03 8.11 12.63
C CYS A 111 8.73 7.67 11.20
N GLY A 112 9.54 6.74 10.66
CA GLY A 112 9.25 6.01 9.43
C GLY A 112 8.84 4.57 9.73
N THR A 113 8.09 3.91 8.85
CA THR A 113 7.60 2.54 9.08
C THR A 113 8.72 1.52 9.34
N THR A 114 9.87 1.67 8.67
CA THR A 114 11.04 0.79 8.83
C THR A 114 11.88 1.09 10.08
N SER A 115 11.90 2.33 10.58
CA SER A 115 12.61 2.68 11.83
C SER A 115 11.72 2.54 13.06
N ALA A 116 10.44 2.92 12.95
CA ALA A 116 9.50 2.96 14.06
C ALA A 116 9.09 1.59 14.58
N ILE A 117 8.87 0.61 13.69
CA ILE A 117 8.34 -0.71 14.07
C ILE A 117 9.46 -1.73 14.04
N ASN A 118 9.87 -2.10 12.83
CA ASN A 118 10.95 -3.03 12.56
C ASN A 118 11.31 -2.92 11.07
N LYS A 119 12.60 -2.99 10.74
CA LYS A 119 13.09 -3.03 9.36
C LYS A 119 12.40 -4.14 8.55
N TYR A 120 12.24 -5.33 9.14
CA TYR A 120 11.59 -6.47 8.49
C TYR A 120 10.11 -6.23 8.20
N TYR A 121 9.39 -5.62 9.15
CA TYR A 121 7.97 -5.34 8.97
C TYR A 121 7.75 -4.35 7.82
N GLY A 122 8.53 -3.26 7.77
CA GLY A 122 8.46 -2.30 6.68
C GLY A 122 8.82 -2.91 5.32
N LEU A 123 9.81 -3.81 5.28
CA LEU A 123 10.18 -4.53 4.06
C LEU A 123 9.03 -5.41 3.53
N VAL A 124 8.41 -6.20 4.41
CA VAL A 124 7.29 -7.10 4.06
C VAL A 124 6.10 -6.28 3.55
N GLN A 125 5.75 -5.21 4.26
CA GLN A 125 4.64 -4.34 3.86
C GLN A 125 4.86 -3.69 2.49
N ASN A 126 6.05 -3.13 2.26
CA ASN A 126 6.37 -2.46 1.00
C ASN A 126 6.38 -3.47 -0.15
N THR A 127 6.95 -4.66 0.07
CA THR A 127 7.00 -5.75 -0.92
C THR A 127 5.60 -6.23 -1.27
N MET A 128 4.73 -6.44 -0.28
CA MET A 128 3.33 -6.81 -0.51
C MET A 128 2.58 -5.73 -1.29
N SER A 129 2.76 -4.46 -0.94
CA SER A 129 2.09 -3.35 -1.64
C SER A 129 2.52 -3.26 -3.10
N VAL A 130 3.82 -3.41 -3.39
CA VAL A 130 4.37 -3.49 -4.74
C VAL A 130 3.77 -4.68 -5.51
N ALA A 131 3.75 -5.87 -4.90
CA ALA A 131 3.19 -7.07 -5.53
C ALA A 131 1.70 -6.91 -5.88
N LEU A 132 0.89 -6.31 -4.99
CA LEU A 132 -0.53 -6.03 -5.24
C LEU A 132 -0.72 -5.07 -6.41
N TYR A 133 0.09 -4.01 -6.52
CA TYR A 133 0.04 -3.10 -7.66
C TYR A 133 0.41 -3.78 -8.99
N PHE A 134 1.46 -4.60 -9.00
CA PHE A 134 1.85 -5.39 -10.17
C PHE A 134 0.77 -6.37 -10.60
N LEU A 135 0.18 -7.11 -9.66
CA LEU A 135 -0.93 -8.03 -9.93
C LEU A 135 -2.15 -7.27 -10.48
N GLY A 136 -2.52 -6.15 -9.86
CA GLY A 136 -3.62 -5.31 -10.33
C GLY A 136 -3.42 -4.78 -11.75
N PHE A 137 -2.18 -4.41 -12.09
CA PHE A 137 -1.81 -3.96 -13.43
C PHE A 137 -1.83 -5.11 -14.46
N ALA A 138 -1.25 -6.26 -14.12
CA ALA A 138 -1.23 -7.45 -14.98
C ALA A 138 -2.66 -7.93 -15.32
N VAL A 139 -3.56 -7.96 -14.34
CA VAL A 139 -4.97 -8.31 -14.55
C VAL A 139 -5.64 -7.28 -15.47
N SER A 140 -5.38 -5.98 -15.28
CA SER A 140 -5.94 -4.93 -16.15
C SER A 140 -5.47 -5.05 -17.61
N LEU A 141 -4.20 -5.39 -17.85
CA LEU A 141 -3.66 -5.65 -19.19
C LEU A 141 -4.28 -6.89 -19.82
N TYR A 142 -4.41 -7.98 -19.06
CA TYR A 142 -5.04 -9.21 -19.53
C TYR A 142 -6.49 -8.96 -19.98
N VAL A 143 -7.25 -8.20 -19.18
CA VAL A 143 -8.62 -7.80 -19.50
C VAL A 143 -8.67 -6.99 -20.80
N ASN A 144 -7.74 -6.04 -20.97
CA ASN A 144 -7.66 -5.21 -22.18
C ASN A 144 -7.38 -6.01 -23.46
N ASN A 145 -6.51 -7.02 -23.38
CA ASN A 145 -6.21 -7.88 -24.53
C ASN A 145 -7.35 -8.86 -24.84
N THR A 146 -8.13 -9.25 -23.84
CA THR A 146 -9.22 -10.23 -23.99
C THR A 146 -10.51 -9.63 -24.56
N ILE A 147 -10.80 -8.36 -24.26
CA ILE A 147 -12.02 -7.66 -24.70
C ILE A 147 -12.19 -7.58 -26.23
N PRO A 148 -11.20 -7.11 -27.03
CA PRO A 148 -11.37 -6.97 -28.48
C PRO A 148 -11.62 -8.31 -29.19
N SER A 149 -11.19 -9.43 -28.60
CA SER A 149 -11.40 -10.78 -29.15
C SER A 149 -12.81 -11.32 -28.90
N LYS A 150 -13.54 -10.83 -27.88
CA LYS A 150 -14.79 -11.45 -27.42
C LYS A 150 -16.03 -10.56 -27.51
N ARG A 151 -15.91 -9.25 -27.82
CA ARG A 151 -17.06 -8.34 -27.66
C ARG A 151 -17.04 -7.08 -28.54
N SER A 152 -18.23 -6.69 -29.02
CA SER A 152 -18.54 -5.32 -29.45
C SER A 152 -18.79 -4.45 -28.20
N CYS A 153 -17.72 -3.96 -27.57
CA CYS A 153 -17.82 -3.09 -26.39
C CYS A 153 -18.37 -1.70 -26.73
N THR A 154 -19.09 -1.09 -25.78
CA THR A 154 -19.56 0.29 -25.93
C THR A 154 -18.39 1.27 -25.82
N ARG A 155 -18.40 2.39 -26.56
CA ARG A 155 -17.34 3.43 -26.49
C ARG A 155 -17.06 3.90 -25.05
N GLN A 156 -18.10 3.95 -24.20
CA GLN A 156 -17.98 4.36 -22.80
C GLN A 156 -17.20 3.33 -21.96
N GLU A 157 -17.42 2.03 -22.17
CA GLU A 157 -16.72 0.95 -21.45
C GLU A 157 -15.23 0.94 -21.82
N ILE A 158 -14.91 1.15 -23.11
CA ILE A 158 -13.53 1.26 -23.59
C ILE A 158 -12.82 2.47 -22.95
N ARG A 159 -13.50 3.61 -22.81
CA ARG A 159 -12.93 4.80 -22.15
C ARG A 159 -12.68 4.54 -20.66
N GLN A 160 -13.60 3.87 -19.97
CA GLN A 160 -13.44 3.48 -18.56
C GLN A 160 -12.33 2.44 -18.36
N LEU A 161 -12.09 1.59 -19.35
CA LEU A 161 -10.99 0.63 -19.32
C LEU A 161 -9.64 1.33 -19.46
N LYS A 162 -9.49 2.17 -20.50
CA LYS A 162 -8.26 2.93 -20.77
C LYS A 162 -7.87 3.85 -19.63
N THR A 163 -8.84 4.56 -19.05
CA THR A 163 -8.59 5.43 -17.88
C THR A 163 -8.06 4.64 -16.69
N MET A 164 -8.60 3.44 -16.43
CA MET A 164 -8.14 2.66 -15.30
C MET A 164 -6.77 2.03 -15.52
N ILE A 165 -6.45 1.60 -16.75
CA ILE A 165 -5.08 1.18 -17.10
C ILE A 165 -4.11 2.34 -16.89
N ALA A 166 -4.47 3.54 -17.35
CA ALA A 166 -3.64 4.73 -17.14
C ALA A 166 -3.44 5.02 -15.64
N ILE A 167 -4.49 4.93 -14.82
CA ILE A 167 -4.40 5.09 -13.36
C ILE A 167 -3.50 4.02 -12.73
N SER A 168 -3.65 2.75 -13.12
CA SER A 168 -2.82 1.65 -12.61
C SER A 168 -1.35 1.80 -13.03
N SER A 169 -1.08 2.22 -14.28
CA SER A 169 0.27 2.55 -14.76
C SER A 169 0.88 3.70 -13.98
N LEU A 170 0.15 4.79 -13.79
CA LEU A 170 0.59 5.93 -12.98
C LEU A 170 0.88 5.50 -11.53
N SER A 171 0.03 4.65 -10.95
CA SER A 171 0.23 4.14 -9.59
C SER A 171 1.49 3.26 -9.50
N LEU A 172 1.77 2.45 -10.52
CA LEU A 172 3.00 1.67 -10.60
C LEU A 172 4.24 2.59 -10.65
N CYS A 173 4.23 3.60 -11.52
CA CYS A 173 5.37 4.51 -11.68
C CYS A 173 5.60 5.40 -10.45
N PHE A 174 4.53 5.90 -9.81
CA PHE A 174 4.67 6.86 -8.71
C PHE A 174 4.69 6.23 -7.32
N VAL A 175 4.23 5.00 -7.16
CA VAL A 175 4.13 4.34 -5.84
C VAL A 175 5.00 3.10 -5.79
N ALA A 176 4.89 2.20 -6.78
CA ALA A 176 5.69 0.98 -6.76
C ALA A 176 7.18 1.26 -6.99
N LEU A 177 7.53 2.19 -7.89
CA LEU A 177 8.92 2.54 -8.19
C LEU A 177 9.71 3.08 -6.98
N PRO A 178 9.24 4.11 -6.23
CA PRO A 178 9.93 4.54 -5.02
C PRO A 178 9.96 3.46 -3.95
N ASN A 179 8.93 2.61 -3.85
CA ASN A 179 8.93 1.49 -2.92
C ASN A 179 9.93 0.39 -3.30
N CYS A 180 10.14 0.13 -4.59
CA CYS A 180 11.21 -0.74 -5.08
C CYS A 180 12.59 -0.19 -4.70
N LEU A 181 12.82 1.12 -4.86
CA LEU A 181 14.06 1.78 -4.43
C LEU A 181 14.28 1.67 -2.92
N LEU A 182 13.22 1.82 -2.12
CA LEU A 182 13.29 1.64 -0.66
C LEU A 182 13.62 0.19 -0.28
N ILE A 183 13.06 -0.78 -1.00
CA ILE A 183 13.40 -2.20 -0.83
C ILE A 183 14.89 -2.39 -1.15
N GLU A 184 15.34 -2.01 -2.35
CA GLU A 184 16.73 -2.16 -2.79
C GLU A 184 17.75 -1.53 -1.81
N ASN A 185 17.47 -0.31 -1.35
CA ASN A 185 18.31 0.36 -0.36
C ASN A 185 18.30 -0.36 1.00
N SER A 186 17.21 -1.06 1.34
CA SER A 186 17.12 -1.88 2.56
C SER A 186 17.90 -3.20 2.46
N TRP A 187 18.19 -3.68 1.24
CA TRP A 187 19.00 -4.87 0.93
C TRP A 187 20.52 -4.58 0.81
N GLY A 188 20.99 -3.38 1.13
CA GLY A 188 22.43 -3.12 1.33
C GLY A 188 23.08 -4.15 2.27
N PRO A 189 24.39 -4.44 2.12
CA PRO A 189 25.03 -5.63 2.69
C PRO A 189 24.70 -5.76 4.17
N ILE A 190 23.94 -6.81 4.48
CA ILE A 190 23.45 -7.15 5.82
C ILE A 190 24.68 -7.34 6.71
N GLN A 191 24.97 -6.36 7.57
CA GLN A 191 25.96 -6.56 8.63
C GLN A 191 25.31 -7.43 9.71
N PHE A 192 25.96 -8.55 10.05
CA PHE A 192 25.50 -9.49 11.08
C PHE A 192 25.27 -8.85 12.46
N SER A 193 25.72 -7.60 12.68
CA SER A 193 25.46 -6.80 13.88
C SER A 193 23.98 -6.47 14.08
N ASP A 194 23.18 -6.35 13.02
CA ASP A 194 21.74 -6.01 13.11
C ASP A 194 20.88 -7.21 13.54
N LEU A 195 21.41 -8.44 13.44
CA LEU A 195 20.74 -9.68 13.85
C LEU A 195 20.98 -10.03 15.33
N VAL A 196 21.92 -9.36 16.00
CA VAL A 196 22.32 -9.65 17.39
C VAL A 196 21.74 -8.62 18.38
N GLN A 197 21.12 -7.54 17.89
CA GLN A 197 20.46 -6.53 18.73
C GLN A 197 18.91 -6.62 18.74
N ALA A 198 18.34 -7.70 18.17
CA ALA A 198 16.91 -8.02 18.30
C ALA A 198 16.61 -8.77 19.60
#